data_AF-A0A7U3GRR0-F1
#
_entry.id   AF-A0A7U3GRR0-F1
#
_cell.length_a   1.000
_cell.length_b   1.000
_cell.length_c   1.000
_cell.angle_alpha   90.00
_cell.angle_beta   90.00
_cell.angle_gamma   90.00
#
_symmetry.space_group_name_H-M   'P 1'
#
loop_
_entity.id
_entity.type
_entity.pdbx_description
1 polymer ?
#
loop_
_entity_poly.entity_id
_entity_poly.type
_entity_poly.pdbx_seq_one_letter_code
_entity_poly.pdbx_strand_id
1 'polypeptide(L)'
;MRYIFLDEISFVKDWNALVLGLFNSGFLENKRNYLTGSSSTSLLKKTFPGREITRRVFTPLQFREYFNTFYEKIPLEFENVNLEDIRSTYEKSLRLMPYISDLNIALLSYVMAGGAAGSVLQL
;
A
#
# COMPACT_ATOMS: atom_id res chain seq x y z
N MET A 1 -0.27 7.78 -27.67
CA MET A 1 -1.13 7.58 -26.49
C MET A 1 -0.97 8.77 -25.55
N ARG A 2 -2.06 9.34 -25.03
CA ARG A 2 -2.03 10.47 -24.10
C ARG A 2 -2.43 10.00 -22.70
N TYR A 3 -1.69 10.48 -21.70
CA TYR A 3 -1.88 10.13 -20.29
C TYR A 3 -2.19 11.39 -19.50
N ILE A 4 -3.10 11.29 -18.53
CA ILE A 4 -3.38 12.33 -17.55
C ILE A 4 -3.18 11.72 -16.16
N PHE A 5 -2.37 12.39 -15.34
CA PHE A 5 -2.15 12.03 -13.95
C PHE A 5 -2.61 13.21 -13.08
N LEU A 6 -3.56 12.94 -12.19
CA LEU A 6 -4.07 13.90 -11.21
C LEU A 6 -3.70 13.39 -9.83
N ASP A 7 -2.64 13.95 -9.27
CA ASP A 7 -2.16 13.59 -7.94
C ASP A 7 -2.95 14.33 -6.86
N GLU A 8 -3.23 13.65 -5.74
CA GLU A 8 -3.89 14.22 -4.56
C GLU A 8 -5.20 14.99 -4.85
N ILE A 9 -6.00 14.47 -5.79
CA ILE A 9 -7.23 15.15 -6.22
C ILE A 9 -8.25 15.29 -5.08
N SER A 10 -8.14 14.45 -4.05
CA SER A 10 -8.97 14.52 -2.84
C SER A 10 -8.85 15.83 -2.06
N PHE A 11 -7.77 16.61 -2.24
CA PHE A 11 -7.62 17.93 -1.62
C PHE A 11 -8.46 19.02 -2.31
N VAL A 12 -8.86 18.80 -3.56
CA VAL A 12 -9.70 19.75 -4.29
C VAL A 12 -11.14 19.60 -3.83
N LYS A 13 -11.73 20.70 -3.35
CA LYS A 13 -13.14 20.74 -2.97
C LYS A 13 -14.01 20.37 -4.18
N ASP A 14 -14.99 19.49 -3.95
CA ASP A 14 -15.94 19.04 -4.99
C ASP A 14 -15.29 18.41 -6.23
N TRP A 15 -14.08 17.85 -6.08
CA TRP A 15 -13.33 17.22 -7.18
C TRP A 15 -14.12 16.19 -8.00
N ASN A 16 -15.05 15.47 -7.36
CA ASN A 16 -15.91 14.50 -8.02
C ASN A 16 -16.75 15.13 -9.14
N ALA A 17 -17.31 16.32 -8.89
CA ALA A 17 -18.11 17.05 -9.89
C ALA A 17 -17.23 17.57 -11.03
N LEU A 18 -16.01 18.00 -10.71
CA LEU A 18 -15.04 18.43 -11.71
C LEU A 18 -14.62 17.28 -12.63
N VAL A 19 -14.26 16.13 -12.06
CA VAL A 19 -13.91 14.93 -12.84
C VAL A 19 -15.10 14.46 -13.68
N LEU A 20 -16.32 14.49 -13.12
CA LEU A 20 -17.54 14.16 -13.85
C LEU A 20 -17.76 15.12 -15.05
N GLY A 21 -17.54 16.42 -14.86
CA GLY A 21 -17.62 17.42 -15.92
C GLY A 21 -16.59 17.18 -17.03
N LEU A 22 -15.33 16.92 -16.66
CA LEU A 22 -14.27 16.59 -17.61
C LEU A 22 -14.57 15.32 -18.40
N PHE A 23 -15.16 14.31 -17.75
CA PHE A 23 -15.59 13.09 -18.41
C PHE A 23 -16.74 13.36 -19.39
N ASN A 24 -17.81 14.03 -18.93
CA ASN A 24 -19.00 14.31 -19.75
C ASN A 24 -18.71 15.26 -20.92
N SER A 25 -17.69 16.11 -20.82
CA SER A 25 -17.27 17.00 -21.92
C SER A 25 -16.44 16.30 -23.01
N GLY A 26 -16.13 15.01 -22.85
CA GLY A 26 -15.24 14.27 -23.74
C GLY A 26 -13.74 14.59 -23.55
N PHE A 27 -13.38 15.49 -22.62
CA PHE A 27 -11.99 15.89 -22.41
C PHE A 27 -11.08 14.73 -22.00
N LEU A 28 -11.62 13.73 -21.29
CA LEU A 28 -10.89 12.55 -20.83
C LEU A 28 -10.93 11.37 -21.82
N GLU A 29 -11.65 11.48 -22.93
CA GLU A 29 -11.76 10.43 -23.94
C GLU A 29 -10.43 10.19 -24.68
N ASN A 30 -10.19 8.94 -25.09
CA ASN A 30 -8.96 8.52 -25.78
C ASN A 30 -7.67 8.78 -24.98
N LYS A 31 -7.77 8.91 -23.66
CA LYS A 31 -6.65 9.09 -22.72
C LYS A 31 -6.71 8.05 -21.62
N ARG A 32 -5.54 7.63 -21.10
CA ARG A 32 -5.50 6.90 -19.83
C ARG A 32 -5.41 7.91 -18.69
N ASN A 33 -6.39 7.87 -17.81
CA ASN A 33 -6.53 8.82 -16.72
C ASN A 33 -6.25 8.10 -15.40
N TYR A 34 -5.30 8.61 -14.63
CA TYR A 34 -4.93 8.12 -13.31
C TYR A 34 -5.20 9.21 -12.29
N LEU A 35 -5.96 8.87 -11.26
CA LEU A 35 -6.28 9.77 -10.15
C LEU A 35 -5.81 9.14 -8.85
N THR A 36 -5.09 9.89 -8.03
CA THR A 36 -4.66 9.46 -6.69
C THR A 36 -5.30 10.34 -5.62
N GLY A 37 -5.27 9.88 -4.38
CA GLY A 37 -5.73 10.66 -3.24
C GLY A 37 -5.44 9.97 -1.92
N SER A 38 -5.15 10.78 -0.91
CA SER A 38 -4.76 10.42 0.45
C SER A 38 -5.80 9.63 1.27
N SER A 39 -7.07 9.55 0.85
CA SER A 39 -8.13 8.88 1.61
C SER A 39 -8.91 7.87 0.78
N SER A 40 -8.77 6.60 1.14
CA SER A 40 -9.60 5.50 0.64
C SER A 40 -11.08 5.66 1.01
N THR A 41 -11.41 6.36 2.10
CA THR A 41 -12.79 6.66 2.53
C THR A 41 -13.45 7.81 1.76
N SER A 42 -12.70 8.80 1.28
CA SER A 42 -13.23 9.91 0.48
C SER A 42 -13.52 9.48 -0.97
N LEU A 43 -12.66 8.64 -1.55
CA LEU A 43 -12.85 7.98 -2.86
C LEU A 43 -13.95 6.92 -2.84
N LEU A 44 -14.30 6.37 -1.67
CA LEU A 44 -15.39 5.39 -1.49
C LEU A 44 -16.79 6.02 -1.62
N LYS A 45 -16.93 7.31 -1.26
CA LYS A 45 -18.25 7.89 -0.94
C LYS A 45 -19.03 8.46 -2.12
N LYS A 46 -18.43 8.59 -3.31
CA LYS A 46 -19.09 9.16 -4.50
C LYS A 46 -18.78 8.31 -5.72
N THR A 47 -19.49 7.19 -5.82
CA THR A 47 -19.43 6.27 -6.96
C THR A 47 -19.92 6.98 -8.21
N PHE A 48 -19.13 7.00 -9.27
CA PHE A 48 -19.55 7.38 -10.62
C PHE A 48 -20.36 6.21 -11.21
N PRO A 49 -21.69 6.17 -11.06
CA PRO A 49 -22.46 4.97 -11.38
C PRO A 49 -22.45 4.74 -12.88
N GLY A 50 -22.37 3.49 -13.31
CA GLY A 50 -22.44 3.12 -14.73
C GLY A 50 -21.19 3.44 -15.57
N ARG A 51 -20.05 3.75 -14.94
CA ARG A 51 -18.79 4.02 -15.64
C ARG A 51 -17.73 2.98 -15.28
N GLU A 52 -16.99 2.50 -16.27
CA GLU A 52 -15.85 1.59 -16.06
C GLU A 52 -14.68 2.34 -15.41
N ILE A 53 -14.62 2.30 -14.08
CA ILE A 53 -13.51 2.86 -13.31
C ILE A 53 -12.83 1.72 -12.57
N THR A 54 -11.58 1.46 -12.91
CA THR A 54 -10.75 0.53 -12.15
C THR A 54 -10.26 1.21 -10.88
N ARG A 55 -10.69 0.71 -9.73
CA ARG A 55 -10.24 1.21 -8.44
C ARG A 55 -9.17 0.32 -7.85
N ARG A 56 -8.09 0.93 -7.34
CA ARG A 56 -7.07 0.26 -6.54
C ARG A 56 -6.93 0.97 -5.21
N VAL A 57 -6.92 0.20 -4.13
CA VAL A 57 -6.67 0.70 -2.78
C VAL A 57 -5.27 0.28 -2.41
N PHE A 58 -4.42 1.26 -2.07
CA PHE A 58 -3.08 1.02 -1.56
C PHE A 58 -3.14 1.08 -0.04
N THR A 59 -3.08 -0.07 0.61
CA THR A 59 -2.96 -0.17 2.07
C THR A 59 -1.50 -0.07 2.48
N PRO A 60 -1.19 0.32 3.74
CA PRO A 60 0.14 0.15 4.30
C PRO A 60 0.63 -1.28 4.10
N LEU A 61 1.95 -1.42 3.91
CA LEU A 61 2.58 -2.74 3.77
C LEU A 61 2.42 -3.53 5.06
N GLN A 62 2.32 -4.86 4.95
CA GLN A 62 2.51 -5.72 6.13
C GLN A 62 3.99 -5.72 6.52
N PHE A 63 4.28 -5.95 7.81
CA PHE A 63 5.67 -5.98 8.29
C PHE A 63 6.58 -6.90 7.47
N ARG A 64 6.10 -8.08 7.06
CA ARG A 64 6.86 -9.01 6.21
C ARG A 64 7.21 -8.41 4.85
N GLU A 65 6.28 -7.70 4.22
CA GLU A 65 6.51 -7.05 2.93
C GLU A 65 7.49 -5.89 3.09
N TYR A 66 7.31 -5.11 4.15
CA TYR A 66 8.23 -4.03 4.53
C TYR A 66 9.66 -4.55 4.76
N PHE A 67 9.82 -5.58 5.59
CA PHE A 67 11.11 -6.20 5.90
C PHE A 67 11.80 -6.68 4.62
N ASN A 68 11.08 -7.45 3.79
CA ASN A 68 11.63 -7.97 2.53
C ASN A 68 11.94 -6.89 1.47
N THR A 69 11.38 -5.68 1.61
CA THR A 69 11.61 -4.56 0.69
C THR A 69 12.83 -3.75 1.10
N PHE A 70 13.03 -3.52 2.40
CA PHE A 70 14.02 -2.57 2.91
C PHE A 70 15.23 -3.20 3.62
N TYR A 71 15.14 -4.49 4.00
CA TYR A 71 16.19 -5.18 4.75
C TYR A 71 16.71 -6.40 3.98
N GLU A 72 17.92 -6.83 4.31
CA GLU A 72 18.49 -8.04 3.74
C GLU A 72 17.63 -9.25 4.12
N LYS A 73 17.36 -10.12 3.14
CA LYS A 73 16.58 -11.31 3.37
C LYS A 73 17.35 -12.24 4.29
N ILE A 74 16.74 -12.57 5.43
CA ILE A 74 17.23 -13.64 6.29
C ILE A 74 17.22 -14.93 5.44
N PRO A 75 18.33 -15.66 5.33
CA PRO A 75 18.46 -16.86 4.49
C PRO A 75 17.80 -18.07 5.15
N LEU A 76 16.55 -17.90 5.55
CA LEU A 76 15.71 -18.94 6.15
C LEU A 76 14.47 -19.08 5.29
N GLU A 77 14.26 -20.30 4.79
CA GLU A 77 12.99 -20.65 4.15
C GLU A 77 11.95 -20.89 5.25
N PHE A 78 11.05 -19.92 5.40
CA PHE A 78 9.88 -20.09 6.24
C PHE A 78 8.75 -20.67 5.39
N GLU A 79 8.56 -21.99 5.47
CA GLU A 79 7.30 -22.60 5.09
C GLU A 79 6.16 -22.06 5.97
N ASN A 80 4.92 -22.18 5.49
CA ASN A 80 3.73 -21.81 6.24
C ASN A 80 3.81 -22.37 7.67
N VAL A 81 3.84 -21.47 8.65
CA VAL A 81 3.87 -21.84 10.07
C VAL A 81 2.43 -22.16 10.48
N ASN A 82 2.20 -23.39 10.92
CA ASN A 82 0.95 -23.74 11.59
C ASN A 82 1.02 -23.24 13.03
N LEU A 83 0.30 -22.16 13.32
CA LEU A 83 0.24 -21.54 14.65
C LEU A 83 -0.44 -22.42 15.71
N GLU A 84 -1.19 -23.45 15.28
CA GLU A 84 -1.80 -24.42 16.20
C GLU A 84 -0.77 -25.41 16.76
N ASP A 85 0.32 -25.67 16.01
CA ASP A 85 1.46 -26.45 16.50
C ASP A 85 2.47 -25.53 17.18
N ILE A 86 2.21 -25.26 18.46
CA ILE A 86 3.03 -24.38 19.31
C ILE A 86 4.49 -24.87 19.36
N ARG A 87 4.71 -26.19 19.41
CA ARG A 87 6.05 -26.76 19.56
C ARG A 87 6.88 -26.54 18.29
N SER A 88 6.32 -26.90 17.13
CA SER A 88 6.97 -26.67 15.84
C SER A 88 7.22 -25.18 15.60
N THR A 89 6.27 -24.32 15.98
CA THR A 89 6.41 -22.87 15.88
C THR A 89 7.56 -22.35 16.75
N TYR A 90 7.67 -22.83 17.99
CA TYR A 90 8.77 -22.48 18.89
C TYR A 90 10.13 -22.93 18.35
N GLU A 91 10.25 -24.16 17.87
CA GLU A 91 11.50 -24.67 17.30
C GLU A 91 11.94 -23.86 16.06
N LYS A 92 10.98 -23.46 15.22
CA LYS A 92 11.23 -22.57 14.08
C LYS A 92 11.64 -21.16 14.51
N SER A 93 11.05 -20.62 15.57
CA SER A 93 11.38 -19.27 16.06
C SER A 93 12.77 -19.20 16.69
N LEU A 94 13.28 -20.30 17.27
CA LEU A 94 14.67 -20.36 17.75
C LEU A 94 15.69 -20.09 16.63
N ARG A 95 15.39 -20.47 15.38
CA ARG A 95 16.25 -20.20 14.22
C ARG A 95 16.35 -18.70 13.89
N LEU A 96 15.39 -17.90 14.35
CA LEU A 96 15.37 -16.45 14.19
C LEU A 96 16.15 -15.72 15.28
N MET A 97 16.49 -16.39 16.39
CA MET A 97 17.20 -15.76 17.51
C MET A 97 18.50 -15.06 17.11
N PRO A 98 19.34 -15.59 16.20
CA PRO A 98 20.54 -14.87 15.75
C PRO A 98 20.24 -13.52 15.08
N TYR A 99 19.06 -13.36 14.49
CA TYR A 99 18.62 -12.17 13.75
C TYR A 99 17.68 -11.28 14.58
N ILE A 100 17.48 -11.57 15.87
CA ILE A 100 16.47 -10.89 16.69
C ILE A 100 16.73 -9.38 16.80
N SER A 101 18.00 -8.95 16.82
CA SER A 101 18.35 -7.53 16.88
C SER A 101 17.91 -6.81 15.60
N ASP A 102 18.22 -7.37 14.44
CA ASP A 102 17.87 -6.77 13.15
C ASP A 102 16.36 -6.75 12.93
N LEU A 103 15.68 -7.83 13.34
CA LEU A 103 14.22 -7.90 13.33
C LEU A 103 13.57 -6.84 14.22
N ASN A 104 14.11 -6.61 15.42
CA ASN A 104 13.60 -5.60 16.33
C ASN A 104 13.81 -4.18 15.81
N ILE A 105 14.98 -3.90 15.21
CA ILE A 105 15.26 -2.61 14.55
C ILE A 105 14.26 -2.40 13.42
N ALA A 106 14.10 -3.40 12.54
CA ALA A 106 13.18 -3.30 11.42
C ALA A 106 11.73 -3.13 11.86
N LEU A 107 11.31 -3.84 12.91
CA LEU A 107 9.96 -3.73 13.48
C LEU A 107 9.71 -2.35 14.07
N LEU A 108 10.70 -1.79 14.78
CA LEU A 108 10.60 -0.44 15.32
C LEU A 108 10.48 0.60 14.20
N SER A 109 11.33 0.51 13.17
CA SER A 109 11.24 1.37 11.99
C SER A 109 9.90 1.24 11.27
N TYR A 110 9.37 0.02 11.15
CA TYR A 110 8.04 -0.23 10.57
C TYR A 110 6.91 0.44 11.37
N VAL A 111 6.93 0.32 12.70
CA VAL A 111 5.94 0.93 13.59
C VAL A 111 6.03 2.47 13.52
N MET A 112 7.24 3.02 13.54
CA MET A 112 7.46 4.47 13.37
C MET A 112 6.98 4.97 12.01
N ALA A 113 7.19 4.17 10.95
CA ALA A 113 6.74 4.47 9.59
C ALA A 113 5.22 4.30 9.38
N GLY A 114 4.49 3.70 10.34
CA GLY A 114 3.08 3.36 10.19
C GLY A 114 2.79 2.36 9.06
N GLY A 115 3.79 1.55 8.68
CA GLY A 115 3.72 0.67 7.51
C GLY A 115 3.70 1.38 6.15
N ALA A 116 3.91 2.70 6.11
CA ALA A 116 4.04 3.44 4.87
C ALA A 116 5.44 3.21 4.26
N ALA A 117 5.50 2.78 3.01
CA ALA A 117 6.78 2.59 2.31
C ALA A 117 7.56 3.91 2.12
N GLY A 118 6.85 5.04 2.01
CA GLY A 118 7.46 6.34 1.70
C GLY A 118 8.21 6.99 2.86
N SER A 119 7.88 6.68 4.12
CA SER A 119 8.51 7.29 5.30
C SER A 119 9.91 6.75 5.60
N VAL A 120 10.26 5.59 5.04
CA VAL A 120 11.59 4.96 5.22
C VAL A 120 12.64 5.55 4.29
N LEU A 121 12.23 5.99 3.10
CA LEU A 121 13.12 6.54 2.07
C LEU A 121 13.58 7.99 2.36
N GLN A 122 13.14 8.58 3.47
CA GLN A 122 13.46 9.95 3.89
C GLN A 122 14.45 10.03 5.07
N LEU A 123 14.95 8.88 5.55
CA LEU A 123 16.04 8.79 6.54
C LEU A 123 17.35 8.43 5.84
#